data_AF-A0A0D1WNN2-F1
#
_entry.id   AF-A0A0D1WNN2-F1
#
_cell.length_a   1.000
_cell.length_b   1.000
_cell.length_c   1.000
_cell.angle_alpha   90.00
_cell.angle_beta   90.00
_cell.angle_gamma   90.00
#
_symmetry.space_group_name_H-M   'P 1'
#
loop_
_entity.id
_entity.type
_entity.pdbx_description
1 polymer ?
#
loop_
_entity_poly.entity_id
_entity_poly.type
_entity_poly.pdbx_seq_one_letter_code
_entity_poly.pdbx_strand_id
1 'polypeptide(L)' 'MLPHEQMEFELAIDKIKRDMGNHIKLCQVVSESMFEYYKALMDKGFNAQQALQIVIAHGINPGNANR' A
#
# COMPACT_ATOMS: atom_id res chain seq x y z
N MET A 1 31.87 -3.77 -10.97
CA MET A 1 31.38 -3.56 -9.60
C MET A 1 32.55 -3.83 -8.68
N LEU A 2 32.92 -2.85 -7.85
CA LEU A 2 33.95 -2.97 -6.83
C LEU A 2 33.43 -3.84 -5.68
N PRO A 3 34.31 -4.47 -4.88
CA PRO A 3 33.89 -5.39 -3.82
C PRO A 3 32.91 -4.79 -2.80
N HIS A 4 33.05 -3.51 -2.45
CA HIS A 4 32.12 -2.83 -1.53
C HIS A 4 30.76 -2.56 -2.18
N GLU A 5 30.72 -2.23 -3.47
CA GLU A 5 29.48 -2.03 -4.22
C GLU A 5 28.66 -3.33 -4.29
N GLN A 6 29.33 -4.48 -4.43
CA GLN A 6 28.67 -5.79 -4.42
C GLN A 6 28.07 -6.10 -3.04
N MET A 7 28.81 -5.85 -1.97
CA MET A 7 28.34 -6.03 -0.60
C MET A 7 27.13 -5.12 -0.28
N GLU A 8 27.18 -3.85 -0.69
CA GLU A 8 26.06 -2.92 -0.54
C GLU A 8 24.81 -3.39 -1.30
N PHE A 9 25.01 -3.95 -2.49
CA PHE A 9 23.91 -4.48 -3.30
C PHE A 9 23.23 -5.69 -2.64
N GLU A 10 24.02 -6.63 -2.11
CA GLU A 10 23.52 -7.80 -1.39
C GLU A 10 22.75 -7.40 -0.12
N LEU A 11 23.28 -6.43 0.65
CA LEU A 11 22.60 -5.88 1.83
C LEU A 11 21.27 -5.19 1.48
N ALA A 12 21.21 -4.47 0.35
CA ALA A 12 19.99 -3.84 -0.13
C ALA A 12 18.92 -4.87 -0.50
N ILE A 13 19.31 -5.94 -1.20
CA ILE A 13 18.42 -7.06 -1.54
C ILE A 13 17.85 -7.70 -0.27
N ASP A 14 18.69 -7.98 0.73
CA ASP A 14 18.26 -8.63 1.96
C ASP A 14 17.36 -7.73 2.81
N LYS A 15 17.61 -6.42 2.80
CA LYS A 15 16.69 -5.45 3.39
C LYS A 15 15.33 -5.48 2.70
N ILE A 16 15.28 -5.41 1.37
CA ILE A 16 14.03 -5.45 0.59
C ILE A 16 13.26 -6.76 0.88
N LYS A 17 13.94 -7.91 0.89
CA LYS A 17 13.31 -9.21 1.19
C LYS A 17 12.69 -9.24 2.58
N ARG A 18 13.38 -8.69 3.60
CA ARG A 18 12.85 -8.59 4.97
C ARG A 18 11.63 -7.67 5.04
N ASP A 19 11.72 -6.52 4.40
CA ASP A 19 10.67 -5.50 4.44
C ASP A 19 9.42 -5.91 3.63
N MET A 20 9.59 -6.78 2.63
CA MET A 20 8.49 -7.25 1.77
C MET A 20 7.37 -7.93 2.57
N GLY A 21 7.70 -8.69 3.60
CA GLY A 21 6.69 -9.30 4.48
C GLY A 21 5.85 -8.26 5.23
N ASN A 22 6.47 -7.17 5.69
CA ASN A 22 5.78 -6.07 6.34
C ASN A 22 4.94 -5.27 5.34
N HIS A 23 5.46 -5.08 4.12
CA HIS A 23 4.73 -4.41 3.05
C HIS A 23 3.45 -5.16 2.67
N ILE A 24 3.49 -6.49 2.56
CA ILE A 24 2.31 -7.32 2.29
C ILE A 24 1.24 -7.12 3.38
N LYS A 25 1.65 -7.16 4.67
CA LYS A 25 0.73 -6.92 5.79
C LYS A 25 0.12 -5.52 5.75
N LEU A 26 0.91 -4.50 5.42
CA LEU A 26 0.42 -3.14 5.26
C LEU A 26 -0.62 -3.05 4.13
N CYS A 27 -0.34 -3.64 2.97
CA CYS A 27 -1.27 -3.67 1.85
C CYS A 27 -2.59 -4.35 2.23
N GLN A 28 -2.55 -5.42 3.02
CA GLN A 28 -3.75 -6.08 3.52
C GLN A 28 -4.59 -5.12 4.39
N VAL A 29 -3.98 -4.49 5.40
CA VAL A 29 -4.67 -3.53 6.29
C VAL A 29 -5.28 -2.37 5.51
N VAL A 30 -4.52 -1.81 4.54
CA VAL A 30 -5.01 -0.73 3.68
C VAL A 30 -6.20 -1.21 2.84
N SER A 31 -6.14 -2.41 2.27
CA SER A 31 -7.25 -2.95 1.47
C SER A 31 -8.54 -3.13 2.28
N GLU A 32 -8.43 -3.63 3.51
CA GLU A 32 -9.56 -3.77 4.43
C GLU A 32 -10.16 -2.40 4.78
N SER A 33 -9.31 -1.42 5.11
CA SER A 33 -9.75 -0.05 5.41
C SER A 33 -10.44 0.62 4.21
N MET A 34 -9.91 0.47 2.99
CA MET A 34 -10.53 1.02 1.79
C MET A 34 -11.88 0.37 1.47
N PHE A 35 -12.03 -0.92 1.76
CA PHE A 35 -13.30 -1.62 1.59
C PHE A 35 -14.36 -1.17 2.59
N GLU A 36 -14.00 -0.94 3.85
CA GLU A 36 -14.92 -0.37 4.84
C GLU A 36 -15.31 1.07 4.47
N TYR A 37 -14.36 1.87 3.95
CA TYR A 37 -14.68 3.21 3.45
C TYR A 37 -15.66 3.15 2.26
N TYR A 38 -15.46 2.24 1.32
CA TYR A 38 -16.39 1.99 0.22
C TYR A 38 -17.80 1.67 0.73
N LYS A 39 -17.95 0.76 1.69
CA LYS A 39 -19.24 0.40 2.29
C LYS A 39 -19.90 1.61 2.95
N ALA A 40 -19.15 2.38 3.73
CA ALA A 40 -19.66 3.57 4.39
C ALA A 40 -20.21 4.60 3.39
N LEU A 41 -19.59 4.74 2.20
CA LEU A 41 -20.11 5.59 1.13
C LEU A 41 -21.41 5.03 0.55
N MET A 42 -21.48 3.72 0.29
CA MET A 42 -22.70 3.07 -0.17
C MET A 42 -23.86 3.28 0.81
N ASP A 43 -23.61 3.15 2.12
CA ASP A 43 -24.60 3.37 3.18
C ASP A 43 -25.09 4.82 3.27
N LYS A 44 -24.30 5.78 2.77
CA LYS A 44 -24.69 7.20 2.66
C LYS A 44 -25.45 7.53 1.38
N GLY A 45 -25.72 6.54 0.54
CA GLY A 45 -26.53 6.68 -0.68
C GLY A 45 -25.73 6.94 -1.95
N PHE A 46 -24.40 6.86 -1.90
CA PHE A 46 -23.60 6.84 -3.13
C PHE A 46 -23.82 5.51 -3.85
N ASN A 47 -23.83 5.54 -5.19
CA ASN A 47 -23.82 4.30 -5.96
C ASN A 47 -22.40 3.70 -6.02
N ALA A 48 -22.31 2.44 -6.45
CA ALA A 48 -21.04 1.70 -6.52
C ALA A 48 -19.95 2.42 -7.32
N GLN A 49 -20.32 3.03 -8.44
CA GLN A 49 -19.38 3.76 -9.30
C GLN A 49 -18.83 5.00 -8.57
N GLN A 50 -19.69 5.78 -7.93
CA GLN A 50 -19.32 6.98 -7.19
C GLN A 50 -18.44 6.64 -5.99
N ALA A 51 -18.84 5.65 -5.19
CA ALA A 51 -18.09 5.20 -4.03
C ALA A 51 -16.68 4.72 -4.44
N LEU A 52 -16.58 3.93 -5.51
CA LEU A 52 -15.29 3.48 -6.04
C LEU A 52 -14.40 4.65 -6.50
N GLN A 53 -14.94 5.63 -7.22
CA GLN A 53 -14.17 6.79 -7.66
C GLN A 53 -13.65 7.62 -6.49
N ILE A 54 -14.45 7.79 -5.44
CA ILE A 54 -14.04 8.49 -4.22
C ILE A 54 -12.90 7.74 -3.52
N VAL A 55 -13.01 6.41 -3.38
CA VAL A 55 -11.97 5.58 -2.78
C VAL A 55 -10.68 5.63 -3.60
N ILE A 56 -10.76 5.63 -4.93
CA ILE A 56 -9.57 5.78 -5.81
C ILE A 56 -8.91 7.15 -5.60
N ALA A 57 -9.70 8.22 -5.49
CA ALA A 57 -9.19 9.58 -5.35
C ALA A 57 -8.60 9.88 -3.97
N HIS A 58 -9.20 9.33 -2.90
CA HIS A 58 -8.84 9.62 -1.51
C HIS A 58 -8.03 8.51 -0.83
N GLY A 59 -7.93 7.35 -1.48
CA GLY A 59 -7.34 6.17 -0.88
C GLY A 59 -5.87 6.33 -0.51
N ILE A 60 -5.39 5.44 0.34
CA ILE A 60 -4.02 5.49 0.85
C ILE A 60 -3.11 4.71 -0.11
N ASN A 61 -1.99 5.33 -0.52
CA ASN A 61 -0.93 4.63 -1.22
C ASN A 61 0.07 4.03 -0.21
N PRO A 62 0.11 2.70 -0.02
CA PRO A 62 1.00 2.07 0.96
C PRO A 62 2.48 2.22 0.61
N GLY A 63 2.81 2.53 -0.65
CA GLY A 63 4.18 2.83 -1.09
C GLY A 63 4.64 4.26 -0.83
N ASN A 64 3.74 5.16 -0.37
CA ASN A 64 4.02 6.58 -0.22
C ASN A 64 3.54 7.15 1.12
N ALA A 65 3.46 6.32 2.17
CA ALA A 65 2.93 6.67 3.49
C ALA A 65 3.72 7.75 4.28
N ASN A 66 4.72 8.40 3.65
CA ASN A 66 5.61 9.39 4.25
C ASN A 66 5.56 10.77 3.55
N ARG A 67 4.41 11.18 2.99
CA ARG A 67 4.18 12.56 2.57
C ARG A 67 3.05 13.19 3.35
#